data_AF-A0A921QSK7-F1
#
_entry.id   AF-A0A921QSK7-F1
#
_cell.length_a   1.000
_cell.length_b   1.000
_cell.length_c   1.000
_cell.angle_alpha   90.00
_cell.angle_beta   90.00
_cell.angle_gamma   90.00
#
_symmetry.space_group_name_H-M   'P 1'
#
loop_
_entity.id
_entity.type
_entity.pdbx_description
1 polymer ?
#
loop_
_entity_poly.entity_id
_entity_poly.type
_entity_poly.pdbx_seq_one_letter_code
_entity_poly.pdbx_strand_id
1 'polypeptide(L)'
;MAIAPRIMAVLALGLALLCAAAAQNCGCQAGYCCSKFGYCGTTDEYCGDGCQSGPCRSGGGSSGGGNVAGVVTDAFFNSIKNQAGNGCEGKNFYTRSAFLSAADAYKGFGGRSVQGKREIAAFFAHITHETGHFCYISEINKNNAYCDSSNRQWPCAAGQKYYGRGPLQISWNYNYGPAGRDIGFDGLRNPDRVAQDAVVAFKTALWFWTNNVHGVMSQGFGATIRAINGALECNGKNTAQMNARVGYYRQYCQQLGVDPGPNLTC
;
A
#
# COMPACT_ATOMS: atom_id res chain seq x y z
N MET A 1 -57.54 -12.56 -59.05
CA MET A 1 -56.35 -13.40 -59.30
C MET A 1 -55.14 -12.66 -58.75
N ALA A 2 -54.34 -13.38 -57.95
CA ALA A 2 -53.20 -12.89 -57.20
C ALA A 2 -52.05 -12.37 -58.08
N ILE A 3 -51.18 -11.54 -57.51
CA ILE A 3 -49.71 -11.75 -57.36
C ILE A 3 -49.14 -10.53 -56.60
N ALA A 4 -48.52 -10.79 -55.45
CA ALA A 4 -47.64 -9.87 -54.71
C ALA A 4 -46.18 -9.99 -55.24
N PRO A 5 -45.16 -9.46 -54.55
CA PRO A 5 -44.73 -8.07 -54.43
C PRO A 5 -43.35 -7.86 -55.11
N ARG A 6 -42.88 -6.61 -55.27
CA ARG A 6 -41.45 -6.35 -55.50
C ARG A 6 -40.91 -5.37 -54.46
N ILE A 7 -40.05 -5.95 -53.63
CA ILE A 7 -39.11 -5.32 -52.71
C ILE A 7 -38.25 -4.32 -53.50
N MET A 8 -38.23 -3.06 -53.07
CA MET A 8 -37.16 -2.13 -53.39
C MET A 8 -36.55 -1.68 -52.06
N ALA A 9 -35.51 -2.40 -51.65
CA ALA A 9 -34.58 -1.95 -50.64
C ALA A 9 -33.76 -0.80 -51.24
N VAL A 10 -33.92 0.41 -50.71
CA VAL A 10 -33.08 1.56 -51.08
C VAL A 10 -32.07 1.81 -49.97
N LEU A 11 -30.83 1.45 -50.32
CA LEU A 11 -29.53 1.92 -49.86
C LEU A 11 -29.44 2.91 -48.70
N ALA A 12 -28.61 2.51 -47.73
CA ALA A 12 -27.99 3.34 -46.72
C ALA A 12 -27.29 4.58 -47.32
N LEU A 13 -27.54 5.75 -46.73
CA LEU A 13 -26.53 6.79 -46.59
C LEU A 13 -26.31 7.03 -45.10
N GLY A 14 -25.26 6.42 -44.58
CA GLY A 14 -24.68 6.81 -43.30
C GLY A 14 -24.10 8.21 -43.44
N LEU A 15 -24.72 9.19 -42.79
CA LEU A 15 -24.01 10.40 -42.44
C LEU A 15 -23.43 10.17 -41.04
N ALA A 16 -22.29 9.48 -41.02
CA ALA A 16 -21.39 9.60 -39.89
C ALA A 16 -21.04 11.09 -39.80
N LEU A 17 -21.56 11.79 -38.79
CA LEU A 17 -20.90 12.99 -38.28
C LEU A 17 -19.58 12.53 -37.68
N LEU A 18 -18.61 12.31 -38.57
CA LEU A 18 -17.23 12.59 -38.29
C LEU A 18 -17.17 14.08 -37.98
N CYS A 19 -17.36 14.44 -36.70
CA CYS A 19 -16.51 15.48 -36.17
C CYS A 19 -15.08 14.95 -36.36
N ALA A 20 -14.47 15.33 -37.48
CA ALA A 20 -13.05 15.38 -37.59
C ALA A 20 -12.60 16.22 -36.39
N ALA A 21 -12.18 15.54 -35.31
CA ALA A 21 -11.33 16.14 -34.32
C ALA A 21 -10.12 16.58 -35.12
N ALA A 22 -10.12 17.85 -35.54
CA ALA A 22 -9.01 18.46 -36.22
C ALA A 22 -7.80 18.15 -35.35
N ALA A 23 -6.82 17.43 -35.90
CA ALA A 23 -5.52 17.33 -35.30
C ALA A 23 -4.98 18.76 -35.23
N GLN A 24 -5.13 19.42 -34.08
CA GLN A 24 -4.66 20.78 -33.89
C GLN A 24 -3.17 20.69 -33.60
N ASN A 25 -2.42 21.13 -34.59
CA ASN A 25 -0.96 21.06 -34.66
C ASN A 25 -0.36 21.98 -33.58
N CYS A 26 0.56 21.45 -32.77
CA CYS A 26 1.17 22.24 -31.68
C CYS A 26 1.89 23.48 -32.23
N GLY A 27 1.44 24.66 -31.80
CA GLY A 27 1.96 25.97 -32.19
C GLY A 27 1.69 27.04 -31.12
N CYS A 28 1.83 26.66 -29.85
CA CYS A 28 1.43 27.49 -28.72
C CYS A 28 2.35 28.70 -28.54
N GLN A 29 1.78 29.82 -28.07
CA GLN A 29 2.52 31.00 -27.64
C GLN A 29 3.50 30.64 -26.51
N ALA A 30 4.63 31.36 -26.40
CA ALA A 30 5.58 31.19 -25.32
C ALA A 30 4.87 31.21 -23.94
N GLY A 31 5.14 30.19 -23.12
CA GLY A 31 4.52 30.00 -21.80
C GLY A 31 3.25 29.13 -21.77
N TYR A 32 2.74 28.67 -22.92
CA TYR A 32 1.57 27.78 -23.02
C TYR A 32 1.96 26.35 -23.39
N CYS A 33 1.29 25.37 -22.78
CA CYS A 33 1.47 23.94 -23.01
C CYS A 33 0.54 23.43 -24.10
N CYS A 34 1.02 22.49 -24.92
CA CYS A 34 0.23 21.75 -25.89
C CYS A 34 -0.21 20.42 -25.26
N SER A 35 -1.51 20.23 -25.03
CA SER A 35 -2.07 19.03 -24.43
C SER A 35 -1.87 17.78 -25.29
N LYS A 36 -2.14 16.60 -24.73
CA LYS A 36 -2.14 15.32 -25.48
C LYS A 36 -3.11 15.25 -26.65
N PHE A 37 -4.05 16.20 -26.72
CA PHE A 37 -5.04 16.32 -27.77
C PHE A 37 -4.76 17.48 -28.73
N GLY A 38 -3.64 18.20 -28.56
CA GLY A 38 -3.20 19.27 -29.47
C GLY A 38 -3.73 20.66 -29.13
N TYR A 39 -4.23 20.89 -27.91
CA TYR A 39 -4.78 22.19 -27.50
C TYR A 39 -3.78 22.98 -26.64
N CYS A 40 -3.79 24.31 -26.75
CA CYS A 40 -2.92 25.18 -25.95
C CYS A 40 -3.59 25.64 -24.65
N GLY A 41 -2.88 25.58 -23.53
CA GLY A 41 -3.36 26.07 -22.23
C GLY A 41 -2.27 26.06 -21.16
N THR A 42 -2.58 26.58 -19.97
CA THR A 42 -1.62 26.69 -18.84
C THR A 42 -2.02 25.84 -17.63
N THR A 43 -3.22 25.25 -17.64
CA THR A 43 -3.72 24.39 -16.56
C THR A 43 -3.24 22.94 -16.73
N ASP A 44 -3.48 22.13 -15.71
CA ASP A 44 -2.99 20.75 -15.62
C ASP A 44 -3.55 19.84 -16.72
N GLU A 45 -4.72 20.14 -17.26
CA GLU A 45 -5.33 19.44 -18.40
C GLU A 45 -4.50 19.59 -19.69
N TYR A 46 -3.71 20.67 -19.79
CA TYR A 46 -2.88 20.99 -20.96
C TYR A 46 -1.41 20.69 -20.70
N CYS A 47 -0.94 21.02 -19.51
CA CYS A 47 0.45 20.88 -19.12
C CYS A 47 0.79 19.54 -18.47
N GLY A 48 -0.20 18.74 -18.08
CA GLY A 48 0.00 17.48 -17.38
C GLY A 48 0.26 16.29 -18.32
N ASP A 49 -0.27 15.13 -17.94
CA ASP A 49 0.02 13.85 -18.60
C ASP A 49 -0.29 13.85 -20.11
N GLY A 50 0.75 13.55 -20.90
CA GLY A 50 0.68 13.51 -22.36
C GLY A 50 0.85 14.87 -23.05
N CYS A 51 1.24 15.92 -22.32
CA CYS A 51 1.61 17.19 -22.93
C CYS A 51 2.72 17.01 -23.99
N GLN A 52 2.51 17.59 -25.18
CA GLN A 52 3.31 17.41 -26.39
C GLN A 52 4.42 18.46 -26.56
N SER A 53 4.20 19.72 -26.12
CA SER A 53 5.19 20.83 -26.20
C SER A 53 4.83 22.02 -25.30
N GLY A 54 5.74 22.99 -25.10
CA GLY A 54 5.57 24.10 -24.16
C GLY A 54 6.15 23.80 -22.76
N PRO A 55 5.77 24.51 -21.68
CA PRO A 55 6.17 24.17 -20.31
C PRO A 55 5.40 22.94 -19.80
N CYS A 56 5.39 21.88 -20.61
CA CYS A 56 4.86 20.57 -20.25
C CYS A 56 5.49 20.13 -18.93
N ARG A 57 4.64 19.72 -18.01
CA ARG A 57 5.03 18.96 -16.83
C ARG A 57 5.21 17.52 -17.30
N SER A 58 6.26 17.32 -18.09
CA SER A 58 6.61 16.00 -18.62
C SER A 58 6.81 15.03 -17.47
N GLY A 59 5.87 14.09 -17.34
CA GLY A 59 6.19 12.76 -16.87
C GLY A 59 7.27 12.17 -17.77
N GLY A 60 8.51 12.21 -17.32
CA GLY A 60 9.68 11.72 -18.03
C GLY A 60 10.97 12.11 -17.33
N GLY A 61 11.37 11.33 -16.31
CA GLY A 61 12.68 11.44 -15.66
C GLY A 61 12.71 12.05 -14.25
N SER A 62 11.58 12.05 -13.54
CA SER A 62 11.63 11.97 -12.08
C SER A 62 10.82 10.77 -11.68
N SER A 63 11.43 9.93 -10.86
CA SER A 63 10.83 8.89 -10.03
C SER A 63 9.58 9.42 -9.32
N GLY A 64 8.46 9.46 -10.03
CA GLY A 64 7.13 9.82 -9.55
C GLY A 64 6.47 8.63 -8.88
N GLY A 65 7.18 8.09 -7.90
CA GLY A 65 6.74 7.03 -7.00
C GLY A 65 7.62 7.11 -5.77
N GLY A 66 7.01 7.43 -4.62
CA GLY A 66 7.55 7.01 -3.34
C GLY A 66 8.92 7.55 -2.94
N ASN A 67 9.09 8.87 -2.73
CA ASN A 67 10.07 9.26 -1.72
C ASN A 67 9.46 9.04 -0.33
N VAL A 68 9.31 7.77 0.03
CA VAL A 68 8.89 7.32 1.37
C VAL A 68 9.83 7.90 2.41
N ALA A 69 11.14 8.01 2.12
CA ALA A 69 12.12 8.60 3.00
C ALA A 69 11.84 10.08 3.34
N GLY A 70 11.25 10.84 2.41
CA GLY A 70 10.87 12.24 2.61
C GLY A 70 9.59 12.41 3.43
N VAL A 71 8.80 11.35 3.60
CA VAL A 71 7.58 11.35 4.44
C VAL A 71 7.87 10.72 5.80
N VAL A 72 8.48 9.54 5.80
CA VAL A 72 8.97 8.86 6.99
C VAL A 72 10.34 9.45 7.33
N THR A 73 10.34 10.58 8.02
CA THR A 73 11.56 11.22 8.53
C THR A 73 12.08 10.51 9.78
N ASP A 74 13.31 10.79 10.20
CA ASP A 74 13.82 10.34 11.49
C ASP A 74 12.96 10.85 12.64
N ALA A 75 12.45 12.09 12.56
CA ALA A 75 11.55 12.65 13.57
C ALA A 75 10.25 11.84 13.69
N PHE A 76 9.58 11.54 12.58
CA PHE A 76 8.37 10.74 12.57
C PHE A 76 8.64 9.33 13.12
N PHE A 77 9.63 8.61 12.55
CA PHE A 77 9.94 7.25 12.98
C PHE A 77 10.33 7.18 14.47
N ASN A 78 11.16 8.11 14.94
CA ASN A 78 11.58 8.15 16.33
C ASN A 78 10.46 8.60 17.28
N SER A 79 9.48 9.40 16.84
CA SER A 79 8.31 9.73 17.67
C SER A 79 7.46 8.50 18.04
N ILE A 80 7.50 7.45 17.22
CA ILE A 80 6.87 6.15 17.51
C ILE A 80 7.79 5.38 18.45
N LYS A 81 9.02 5.11 17.99
CA LYS A 81 9.99 4.26 18.72
C LYS A 81 10.33 4.79 20.11
N ASN A 82 10.29 6.10 20.33
CA ASN A 82 10.64 6.70 21.62
C ASN A 82 9.58 6.48 22.71
N GLN A 83 8.37 6.05 22.34
CA GLN A 83 7.33 5.68 23.31
C GLN A 83 7.57 4.30 23.93
N ALA A 84 8.29 3.40 23.26
CA ALA A 84 8.73 2.14 23.85
C ALA A 84 9.77 2.37 24.95
N GLY A 85 9.66 1.62 26.06
CA GLY A 85 10.61 1.67 27.16
C GLY A 85 12.03 1.26 26.75
N ASN A 86 13.03 1.66 27.53
CA ASN A 86 14.44 1.38 27.22
C ASN A 86 14.79 -0.13 27.27
N GLY A 87 14.03 -0.92 28.02
CA GLY A 87 14.21 -2.38 28.12
C GLY A 87 13.53 -3.19 27.01
N CYS A 88 12.87 -2.53 26.04
CA CYS A 88 12.18 -3.23 24.97
C CYS A 88 13.16 -3.85 23.97
N GLU A 89 12.97 -5.13 23.63
CA GLU A 89 13.82 -5.87 22.69
C GLU A 89 13.89 -5.20 21.30
N GLY A 90 12.78 -4.61 20.84
CA GLY A 90 12.69 -3.97 19.52
C GLY A 90 13.38 -2.62 19.41
N LYS A 91 13.80 -2.00 20.53
CA LYS A 91 14.31 -0.62 20.59
C LYS A 91 15.53 -0.36 19.70
N ASN A 92 16.42 -1.35 19.63
CA ASN A 92 17.66 -1.32 18.84
C ASN A 92 17.55 -2.15 17.55
N PHE A 93 16.48 -2.92 17.40
CA PHE A 93 16.22 -3.74 16.22
C PHE A 93 15.55 -2.93 15.11
N TYR A 94 14.45 -2.24 15.42
CA TYR A 94 13.71 -1.47 14.43
C TYR A 94 14.37 -0.12 14.18
N THR A 95 14.95 0.03 12.98
CA THR A 95 15.56 1.28 12.54
C THR A 95 14.86 1.82 11.31
N ARG A 96 14.86 3.15 11.17
CA ARG A 96 14.37 3.82 9.96
C ARG A 96 15.12 3.35 8.72
N SER A 97 16.44 3.16 8.83
CA SER A 97 17.26 2.66 7.72
C SER A 97 16.77 1.29 7.23
N ALA A 98 16.51 0.35 8.16
CA ALA A 98 16.01 -0.97 7.78
C ALA A 98 14.63 -0.89 7.11
N PHE A 99 13.75 -0.03 7.62
CA PHE A 99 12.45 0.24 6.99
C PHE A 99 12.61 0.79 5.56
N LEU A 100 13.49 1.78 5.33
CA LEU A 100 13.69 2.35 4.01
C LEU A 100 14.30 1.34 3.03
N SER A 101 15.29 0.56 3.46
CA SER A 101 15.86 -0.53 2.66
C SER A 101 14.81 -1.59 2.28
N ALA A 102 13.83 -1.84 3.15
CA ALA A 102 12.72 -2.72 2.83
C ALA A 102 11.71 -2.06 1.87
N ALA A 103 11.31 -0.82 2.14
CA ALA A 103 10.36 -0.06 1.33
C ALA A 103 10.83 0.13 -0.12
N ASP A 104 12.14 0.17 -0.36
CA ASP A 104 12.71 0.22 -1.70
C ASP A 104 12.34 -0.98 -2.58
N ALA A 105 12.00 -2.13 -1.99
CA ALA A 105 11.53 -3.30 -2.73
C ALA A 105 10.04 -3.24 -3.11
N TYR A 106 9.26 -2.31 -2.53
CA TYR A 106 7.81 -2.22 -2.69
C TYR A 106 7.41 -0.86 -3.30
N LYS A 107 7.72 -0.65 -4.58
CA LYS A 107 7.58 0.66 -5.26
C LYS A 107 6.16 1.24 -5.30
N GLY A 108 5.13 0.41 -5.10
CA GLY A 108 3.73 0.85 -5.01
C GLY A 108 3.30 1.35 -3.62
N PHE A 109 4.15 1.20 -2.61
CA PHE A 109 3.83 1.56 -1.24
C PHE A 109 4.13 3.04 -0.95
N GLY A 110 3.11 3.77 -0.49
CA GLY A 110 3.26 5.09 0.11
C GLY A 110 3.73 6.19 -0.84
N GLY A 111 4.25 7.28 -0.25
CA GLY A 111 4.77 8.43 -0.99
C GLY A 111 4.16 9.76 -0.53
N ARG A 112 4.49 10.84 -1.26
CA ARG A 112 4.17 12.21 -0.85
C ARG A 112 2.73 12.65 -1.14
N SER A 113 2.00 11.89 -1.95
CA SER A 113 0.58 12.15 -2.24
C SER A 113 -0.26 12.02 -0.97
N VAL A 114 -1.47 12.58 -0.98
CA VAL A 114 -2.43 12.42 0.13
C VAL A 114 -2.66 10.94 0.45
N GLN A 115 -2.85 10.12 -0.58
CA GLN A 115 -3.09 8.68 -0.45
C GLN A 115 -1.84 7.96 0.07
N GLY A 116 -0.65 8.30 -0.45
CA GLY A 116 0.60 7.71 0.01
C GLY A 116 0.92 8.05 1.48
N LYS A 117 0.62 9.28 1.92
CA LYS A 117 0.75 9.67 3.33
C LYS A 117 -0.24 8.93 4.23
N ARG A 118 -1.49 8.77 3.79
CA ARG A 118 -2.50 7.97 4.51
C ARG A 118 -2.07 6.51 4.61
N GLU A 119 -1.54 5.93 3.54
CA GLU A 119 -1.03 4.57 3.54
C GLU A 119 0.13 4.38 4.52
N ILE A 120 1.10 5.29 4.52
CA ILE A 120 2.20 5.30 5.49
C ILE A 120 1.65 5.42 6.92
N ALA A 121 0.74 6.36 7.18
CA ALA A 121 0.13 6.51 8.51
C ALA A 121 -0.60 5.24 8.95
N ALA A 122 -1.37 4.61 8.05
CA ALA A 122 -2.11 3.39 8.34
C ALA A 122 -1.16 2.22 8.65
N PHE A 123 -0.14 2.01 7.82
CA PHE A 123 0.88 0.98 8.02
C PHE A 123 1.56 1.12 9.39
N PHE A 124 2.04 2.31 9.74
CA PHE A 124 2.68 2.54 11.04
C PHE A 124 1.71 2.48 12.21
N ALA A 125 0.44 2.84 12.05
CA ALA A 125 -0.60 2.69 13.08
C ALA A 125 -0.82 1.22 13.45
N HIS A 126 -0.92 0.35 12.44
CA HIS A 126 -1.02 -1.08 12.66
C HIS A 126 0.25 -1.64 13.33
N ILE A 127 1.43 -1.29 12.83
CA ILE A 127 2.70 -1.71 13.43
C ILE A 127 2.78 -1.30 14.91
N THR A 128 2.39 -0.07 15.22
CA THR A 128 2.42 0.45 16.59
C THR A 128 1.55 -0.38 17.51
N HIS A 129 0.36 -0.75 17.05
CA HIS A 129 -0.54 -1.64 17.77
C HIS A 129 0.04 -3.04 17.97
N GLU A 130 0.54 -3.66 16.89
CA GLU A 130 1.06 -5.04 16.95
C GLU A 130 2.32 -5.18 17.82
N THR A 131 3.17 -4.16 17.83
CA THR A 131 4.49 -4.22 18.48
C THR A 131 4.58 -3.45 19.78
N GLY A 132 3.53 -2.73 20.17
CA GLY A 132 3.59 -1.80 21.30
C GLY A 132 4.64 -0.71 21.08
N HIS A 133 4.51 0.09 20.01
CA HIS A 133 5.45 1.15 19.65
C HIS A 133 6.88 0.66 19.35
N PHE A 134 7.01 -0.43 18.59
CA PHE A 134 8.29 -1.12 18.33
C PHE A 134 8.94 -1.74 19.57
N CYS A 135 8.16 -2.05 20.62
CA CYS A 135 8.72 -2.70 21.81
C CYS A 135 9.05 -4.17 21.55
N TYR A 136 8.14 -4.90 20.89
CA TYR A 136 8.24 -6.35 20.69
C TYR A 136 8.64 -6.70 19.25
N ILE A 137 9.54 -7.68 19.13
CA ILE A 137 9.95 -8.30 17.87
C ILE A 137 9.13 -9.56 17.63
N SER A 138 8.93 -10.37 18.67
CA SER A 138 8.19 -11.63 18.59
C SER A 138 6.97 -11.61 19.51
N GLU A 139 5.95 -12.40 19.15
CA GLU A 139 4.82 -12.69 20.03
C GLU A 139 5.31 -13.14 21.41
N ILE A 140 4.68 -12.65 22.47
CA ILE A 140 5.09 -12.96 23.85
C ILE A 140 4.88 -14.46 24.15
N ASN A 141 3.73 -15.01 23.74
CA ASN A 141 3.42 -16.42 23.94
C ASN A 141 3.81 -17.26 22.71
N LYS A 142 4.93 -17.98 22.82
CA LYS A 142 5.51 -18.78 21.73
C LYS A 142 5.14 -20.28 21.81
N ASN A 143 4.10 -20.62 22.57
CA ASN A 143 3.73 -22.01 22.80
C ASN A 143 3.03 -22.64 21.59
N ASN A 144 2.22 -21.88 20.87
CA ASN A 144 1.56 -22.34 19.66
C ASN A 144 2.57 -22.37 18.49
N ALA A 145 2.57 -23.46 17.72
CA ALA A 145 3.41 -23.59 16.54
C ALA A 145 2.88 -22.77 15.35
N TYR A 146 1.59 -22.37 15.37
CA TYR A 146 0.92 -21.71 14.25
C TYR A 146 1.14 -22.48 12.94
N CYS A 147 0.93 -23.79 13.02
CA CYS A 147 1.11 -24.72 11.92
C CYS A 147 -0.25 -25.23 11.49
N ASP A 148 -0.67 -24.87 10.28
CA ASP A 148 -1.72 -25.58 9.57
C ASP A 148 -1.10 -26.75 8.80
N SER A 149 -1.16 -27.94 9.40
CA SER A 149 -0.62 -29.17 8.81
C SER A 149 -1.41 -29.66 7.60
N SER A 150 -2.62 -29.12 7.36
CA SER A 150 -3.40 -29.44 6.17
C SER A 150 -2.88 -28.73 4.91
N ASN A 151 -2.13 -27.62 5.08
CA ASN A 151 -1.57 -26.86 3.98
C ASN A 151 -0.38 -27.59 3.34
N ARG A 152 -0.63 -28.26 2.20
CA ARG A 152 0.40 -29.02 1.47
C ARG A 152 1.34 -28.16 0.64
N GLN A 153 0.94 -26.94 0.29
CA GLN A 153 1.78 -26.02 -0.48
C GLN A 153 2.89 -25.42 0.38
N TRP A 154 2.59 -25.15 1.65
CA TRP A 154 3.51 -24.56 2.61
C TRP A 154 3.63 -25.43 3.86
N PRO A 155 4.28 -26.61 3.74
CA PRO A 155 4.33 -27.57 4.83
C PRO A 155 5.14 -27.04 6.02
N CYS A 156 4.70 -27.36 7.23
CA CYS A 156 5.45 -27.01 8.44
C CYS A 156 6.76 -27.80 8.51
N ALA A 157 7.87 -27.10 8.72
CA ALA A 157 9.17 -27.73 8.94
C ALA A 157 9.25 -28.27 10.38
N ALA A 158 9.87 -29.45 10.53
CA ALA A 158 10.03 -30.08 11.84
C ALA A 158 10.79 -29.14 12.82
N GLY A 159 10.27 -29.02 14.03
CA GLY A 159 10.85 -28.18 15.10
C GLY A 159 10.64 -26.67 14.93
N GLN A 160 10.09 -26.21 13.80
CA GLN A 160 9.86 -24.79 13.54
C GLN A 160 8.49 -24.32 14.06
N LYS A 161 8.42 -23.03 14.40
CA LYS A 161 7.20 -22.36 14.86
C LYS A 161 6.98 -21.05 14.11
N TYR A 162 5.73 -20.79 13.74
CA TYR A 162 5.31 -19.66 12.91
C TYR A 162 4.47 -18.64 13.70
N TYR A 163 4.77 -18.45 14.99
CA TYR A 163 4.18 -17.39 15.81
C TYR A 163 4.51 -16.00 15.25
N GLY A 164 3.85 -14.96 15.77
CA GLY A 164 4.01 -13.59 15.31
C GLY A 164 5.46 -13.09 15.40
N ARG A 165 6.01 -12.59 14.30
CA ARG A 165 7.31 -11.88 14.27
C ARG A 165 7.24 -10.60 13.44
N GLY A 166 8.08 -9.64 13.79
CA GLY A 166 8.25 -8.40 13.03
C GLY A 166 7.10 -7.40 13.17
N PRO A 167 7.10 -6.33 12.33
CA PRO A 167 6.24 -5.16 12.52
C PRO A 167 4.74 -5.43 12.45
N LEU A 168 4.29 -6.35 11.59
CA LEU A 168 2.89 -6.76 11.49
C LEU A 168 2.63 -8.17 12.03
N GLN A 169 3.54 -8.68 12.88
CA GLN A 169 3.42 -9.99 13.54
C GLN A 169 3.03 -11.11 12.57
N ILE A 170 3.77 -11.26 11.47
CA ILE A 170 3.51 -12.31 10.48
C ILE A 170 3.46 -13.67 11.17
N SER A 171 2.36 -14.39 10.94
CA SER A 171 2.02 -15.63 11.65
C SER A 171 1.54 -16.68 10.65
N TRP A 172 1.68 -17.95 11.00
CA TRP A 172 1.31 -19.14 10.21
C TRP A 172 2.24 -19.53 9.06
N ASN A 173 2.46 -20.84 8.91
CA ASN A 173 3.26 -21.45 7.83
C ASN A 173 2.86 -20.95 6.44
N TYR A 174 1.56 -20.81 6.18
CA TYR A 174 1.05 -20.35 4.89
C TYR A 174 1.26 -18.86 4.61
N ASN A 175 1.73 -18.06 5.57
CA ASN A 175 2.22 -16.70 5.34
C ASN A 175 3.75 -16.65 5.27
N TYR A 176 4.44 -17.36 6.17
CA TYR A 176 5.91 -17.42 6.16
C TYR A 176 6.46 -18.00 4.87
N GLY A 177 5.87 -19.07 4.36
CA GLY A 177 6.27 -19.71 3.11
C GLY A 177 6.29 -18.76 1.89
N PRO A 178 5.14 -18.18 1.50
CA PRO A 178 5.08 -17.29 0.35
C PRO A 178 5.84 -15.97 0.57
N ALA A 179 5.86 -15.41 1.80
CA ALA A 179 6.67 -14.24 2.11
C ALA A 179 8.16 -14.53 1.94
N GLY A 180 8.63 -15.66 2.44
CA GLY A 180 10.02 -16.11 2.27
C GLY A 180 10.41 -16.24 0.81
N ARG A 181 9.55 -16.88 0.01
CA ARG A 181 9.76 -17.02 -1.43
C ARG A 181 9.88 -15.67 -2.15
N ASP A 182 9.03 -14.70 -1.84
CA ASP A 182 9.05 -13.37 -2.47
C ASP A 182 10.30 -12.56 -2.05
N ILE A 183 10.67 -12.64 -0.77
CA ILE A 183 11.74 -11.83 -0.18
C ILE A 183 13.14 -12.42 -0.43
N GLY A 184 13.23 -13.73 -0.69
CA GLY A 184 14.48 -14.45 -0.89
C GLY A 184 15.07 -15.06 0.38
N PHE A 185 14.24 -15.61 1.27
CA PHE A 185 14.68 -16.44 2.39
C PHE A 185 13.79 -17.67 2.60
N ASP A 186 14.31 -18.71 3.26
CA ASP A 186 13.51 -19.90 3.59
C ASP A 186 12.60 -19.63 4.80
N GLY A 187 11.39 -19.12 4.54
CA GLY A 187 10.44 -18.80 5.59
C GLY A 187 9.89 -20.03 6.34
N LEU A 188 9.99 -21.23 5.76
CA LEU A 188 9.50 -22.45 6.40
C LEU A 188 10.54 -23.06 7.33
N ARG A 189 11.81 -23.13 6.90
CA ARG A 189 12.90 -23.74 7.68
C ARG A 189 13.69 -22.73 8.52
N ASN A 190 13.60 -21.44 8.22
CA ASN A 190 14.24 -20.36 8.98
C ASN A 190 13.29 -19.18 9.26
N PRO A 191 12.14 -19.42 9.93
CA PRO A 191 11.19 -18.36 10.28
C PRO A 191 11.78 -17.34 11.27
N ASP A 192 12.74 -17.73 12.10
CA ASP A 192 13.39 -16.83 13.07
C ASP A 192 14.20 -15.72 12.42
N ARG A 193 14.57 -15.84 11.14
CA ARG A 193 15.21 -14.76 10.39
C ARG A 193 14.42 -13.45 10.44
N VAL A 194 13.09 -13.53 10.51
CA VAL A 194 12.20 -12.36 10.65
C VAL A 194 12.45 -11.60 11.96
N ALA A 195 12.89 -12.28 13.02
CA ALA A 195 13.23 -11.67 14.31
C ALA A 195 14.72 -11.34 14.46
N GLN A 196 15.56 -11.74 13.52
CA GLN A 196 17.03 -11.58 13.57
C GLN A 196 17.53 -10.49 12.61
N ASP A 197 16.79 -10.23 11.53
CA ASP A 197 17.15 -9.26 10.50
C ASP A 197 16.01 -8.23 10.32
N ALA A 198 16.27 -6.99 10.72
CA ALA A 198 15.27 -5.92 10.68
C ALA A 198 14.81 -5.56 9.26
N VAL A 199 15.66 -5.73 8.25
CA VAL A 199 15.26 -5.50 6.85
C VAL A 199 14.29 -6.60 6.42
N VAL A 200 14.59 -7.87 6.74
CA VAL A 200 13.66 -8.98 6.50
C VAL A 200 12.35 -8.76 7.26
N ALA A 201 12.40 -8.31 8.51
CA ALA A 201 11.22 -8.00 9.32
C ALA A 201 10.33 -6.94 8.66
N PHE A 202 10.89 -5.83 8.18
CA PHE A 202 10.09 -4.84 7.46
C PHE A 202 9.60 -5.33 6.10
N LYS A 203 10.40 -6.14 5.38
CA LYS A 203 9.95 -6.74 4.12
C LYS A 203 8.77 -7.69 4.32
N THR A 204 8.72 -8.50 5.39
CA THR A 204 7.55 -9.36 5.64
C THR A 204 6.29 -8.54 5.95
N ALA A 205 6.42 -7.43 6.67
CA ALA A 205 5.30 -6.51 6.92
C ALA A 205 4.82 -5.83 5.62
N LEU A 206 5.72 -5.33 4.78
CA LEU A 206 5.38 -4.72 3.49
C LEU A 206 4.83 -5.74 2.48
N TRP A 207 5.34 -6.96 2.49
CA TRP A 207 4.79 -8.08 1.74
C TRP A 207 3.34 -8.34 2.14
N PHE A 208 3.07 -8.50 3.45
CA PHE A 208 1.72 -8.74 3.94
C PHE A 208 0.79 -7.59 3.57
N TRP A 209 1.25 -6.36 3.77
CA TRP A 209 0.51 -5.15 3.43
C TRP A 209 0.14 -5.11 1.96
N THR A 210 1.11 -5.30 1.07
CA THR A 210 0.90 -5.25 -0.39
C THR A 210 -0.09 -6.31 -0.85
N ASN A 211 0.00 -7.53 -0.30
CA ASN A 211 -0.82 -8.65 -0.75
C ASN A 211 -2.22 -8.69 -0.13
N ASN A 212 -2.43 -8.09 1.06
CA ASN A 212 -3.68 -8.27 1.82
C ASN A 212 -4.38 -6.96 2.20
N VAL A 213 -3.67 -5.82 2.21
CA VAL A 213 -4.17 -4.57 2.81
C VAL A 213 -4.20 -3.40 1.84
N HIS A 214 -3.17 -3.25 1.00
CA HIS A 214 -3.04 -2.14 0.05
C HIS A 214 -4.30 -1.97 -0.81
N GLY A 215 -4.85 -3.08 -1.32
CA GLY A 215 -6.03 -3.07 -2.20
C GLY A 215 -7.32 -2.54 -1.55
N VAL A 216 -7.39 -2.44 -0.21
CA VAL A 216 -8.58 -1.93 0.51
C VAL A 216 -8.39 -0.53 1.06
N MET A 217 -7.23 0.12 0.85
CA MET A 217 -6.97 1.48 1.33
C MET A 217 -8.00 2.52 0.89
N SER A 218 -8.56 2.36 -0.31
CA SER A 218 -9.61 3.25 -0.85
C SER A 218 -10.94 3.16 -0.10
N GLN A 219 -11.16 2.10 0.69
CA GLN A 219 -12.39 1.88 1.46
C GLN A 219 -12.34 2.56 2.85
N GLY A 220 -11.15 3.00 3.28
CA GLY A 220 -10.90 3.64 4.58
C GLY A 220 -10.12 2.76 5.57
N PHE A 221 -9.64 3.36 6.65
CA PHE A 221 -8.79 2.69 7.65
C PHE A 221 -9.49 1.51 8.36
N GLY A 222 -10.81 1.56 8.54
CA GLY A 222 -11.57 0.44 9.08
C GLY A 222 -11.48 -0.83 8.23
N ALA A 223 -11.33 -0.68 6.91
CA ALA A 223 -11.13 -1.82 6.01
C ALA A 223 -9.74 -2.44 6.19
N THR A 224 -8.71 -1.67 6.52
CA THR A 224 -7.37 -2.20 6.80
C THR A 224 -7.32 -2.95 8.13
N ILE A 225 -8.03 -2.47 9.16
CA ILE A 225 -8.25 -3.24 10.41
C ILE A 225 -8.94 -4.57 10.10
N ARG A 226 -9.98 -4.54 9.25
CA ARG A 226 -10.70 -5.75 8.85
C ARG A 226 -9.81 -6.75 8.11
N ALA A 227 -8.94 -6.27 7.22
CA ALA A 227 -8.01 -7.09 6.47
C ALA A 227 -6.92 -7.73 7.36
N ILE A 228 -6.46 -7.03 8.40
CA ILE A 228 -5.43 -7.52 9.31
C ILE A 228 -6.01 -8.48 10.35
N ASN A 229 -7.09 -8.10 11.03
CA ASN A 229 -7.63 -8.89 12.15
C ASN A 229 -9.15 -8.75 12.34
N GLY A 230 -9.89 -8.61 11.25
CA GLY A 230 -11.33 -8.31 11.30
C GLY A 230 -12.18 -9.37 12.00
N ALA A 231 -11.73 -10.63 12.01
CA ALA A 231 -12.42 -11.71 12.70
C ALA A 231 -12.43 -11.54 14.22
N LEU A 232 -11.44 -10.84 14.80
CA LEU A 232 -11.28 -10.66 16.24
C LEU A 232 -11.63 -9.23 16.70
N GLU A 233 -11.44 -8.22 15.86
CA GLU A 233 -11.54 -6.82 16.30
C GLU A 233 -12.79 -6.08 15.83
N CYS A 234 -13.29 -6.37 14.62
CA CYS A 234 -14.41 -5.66 14.03
C CYS A 234 -15.78 -6.14 14.54
N ASN A 235 -16.83 -5.39 14.20
CA ASN A 235 -18.23 -5.66 14.49
C ASN A 235 -18.51 -5.78 16.00
N GLY A 236 -17.85 -4.93 16.80
CA GLY A 236 -18.04 -4.88 18.25
C GLY A 236 -17.28 -5.93 19.06
N LYS A 237 -16.50 -6.81 18.43
CA LYS A 237 -15.78 -7.90 19.12
C LYS A 237 -14.66 -7.43 20.04
N ASN A 238 -13.88 -6.44 19.60
CA ASN A 238 -12.83 -5.85 20.43
C ASN A 238 -12.65 -4.37 20.13
N THR A 239 -13.63 -3.59 20.58
CA THR A 239 -13.69 -2.14 20.33
C THR A 239 -12.49 -1.40 20.93
N ALA A 240 -11.92 -1.87 22.04
CA ALA A 240 -10.74 -1.25 22.65
C ALA A 240 -9.51 -1.32 21.72
N GLN A 241 -9.22 -2.48 21.15
CA GLN A 241 -8.09 -2.63 20.22
C GLN A 241 -8.32 -1.90 18.90
N MET A 242 -9.53 -2.00 18.34
CA MET A 242 -9.91 -1.26 17.15
C MET A 242 -9.73 0.26 17.36
N ASN A 243 -10.22 0.80 18.47
CA ASN A 243 -10.08 2.21 18.81
C ASN A 243 -8.62 2.62 19.05
N ALA A 244 -7.78 1.74 19.60
CA ALA A 244 -6.35 2.00 19.76
C ALA A 244 -5.66 2.20 18.39
N ARG A 245 -5.92 1.32 17.42
CA ARG A 245 -5.42 1.47 16.03
C ARG A 245 -5.87 2.78 15.41
N VAL A 246 -7.16 3.13 15.57
CA VAL A 246 -7.72 4.39 15.06
C VAL A 246 -7.04 5.60 15.70
N GLY A 247 -6.74 5.52 17.01
CA GLY A 247 -5.99 6.55 17.73
C GLY A 247 -4.61 6.80 17.12
N TYR A 248 -3.82 5.74 16.92
CA TYR A 248 -2.50 5.85 16.27
C TYR A 248 -2.61 6.40 14.85
N TYR A 249 -3.58 5.92 14.06
CA TYR A 249 -3.77 6.40 12.69
C TYR A 249 -4.07 7.89 12.63
N ARG A 250 -5.00 8.38 13.47
CA ARG A 250 -5.31 9.81 13.56
C ARG A 250 -4.08 10.63 13.95
N GLN A 251 -3.33 10.17 14.95
CA GLN A 251 -2.10 10.82 15.40
C GLN A 251 -1.06 10.90 14.26
N TYR A 252 -0.86 9.83 13.50
CA TYR A 252 0.12 9.81 12.42
C TYR A 252 -0.33 10.60 11.20
N CYS A 253 -1.63 10.58 10.87
CA CYS A 253 -2.20 11.49 9.87
C CYS A 253 -1.95 12.96 10.23
N GLN A 254 -2.14 13.34 11.50
CA GLN A 254 -1.84 14.69 11.98
C GLN A 254 -0.35 15.04 11.81
N GLN A 255 0.56 14.15 12.21
CA GLN A 255 2.01 14.37 12.07
C GLN A 255 2.45 14.49 10.60
N LEU A 256 1.82 13.75 9.69
CA LEU A 256 2.12 13.80 8.26
C LEU A 256 1.38 14.92 7.52
N GLY A 257 0.55 15.70 8.22
CA GLY A 257 -0.22 16.80 7.66
C GLY A 257 -1.23 16.33 6.61
N VAL A 258 -1.98 15.27 6.92
CA VAL A 258 -3.02 14.73 6.03
C VAL A 258 -4.30 14.42 6.81
N ASP A 259 -5.45 14.72 6.22
CA ASP A 259 -6.75 14.32 6.78
C ASP A 259 -6.88 12.77 6.78
N PRO A 260 -7.37 12.12 7.85
CA PRO A 260 -7.44 10.66 7.93
C PRO A 260 -8.45 10.01 6.96
N GLY A 261 -9.38 10.79 6.40
CA GLY A 261 -10.45 10.29 5.56
C GLY A 261 -11.61 9.67 6.36
N PRO A 262 -12.64 9.18 5.64
CA PRO A 262 -13.82 8.54 6.24
C PRO A 262 -13.55 7.08 6.64
N ASN A 263 -14.58 6.43 7.22
CA ASN A 263 -14.62 4.99 7.48
C ASN A 263 -13.42 4.47 8.30
N LEU A 264 -13.16 5.11 9.44
CA LEU A 264 -12.00 4.78 10.26
C LEU A 264 -12.19 3.54 11.12
N THR A 265 -13.43 3.20 11.46
CA THR A 265 -13.76 2.09 12.34
C THR A 265 -14.28 0.90 11.55
N CYS A 266 -14.19 -0.26 12.18
CA CYS A 266 -14.94 -1.45 11.87
C CYS A 266 -15.47 -2.02 13.20
#